data_AF-A0A944NKU7-F1
#
_entry.id   AF-A0A944NKU7-F1
#
_cell.length_a   1.000
_cell.length_b   1.000
_cell.length_c   1.000
_cell.angle_alpha   90.00
_cell.angle_beta   90.00
_cell.angle_gamma   90.00
#
_symmetry.space_group_name_H-M   'P 1'
#
loop_
_entity.id
_entity.type
_entity.pdbx_description
1 polymer ?
#
loop_
_entity_poly.entity_id
_entity_poly.type
_entity_poly.pdbx_seq_one_letter_code
_entity_poly.pdbx_strand_id
1 'polypeptide(L)'
;MRRFFTVVVSLALVAGACGSSDPELSPEALRDQFAGDLSDSTPIVGSLSFDELGCLADALLVSETPETVIRLGQDGPTPAQASLVVDALSTCALVPTVFLAGAVDLEVEPQCFLEGIEPASLETLLVAGLVSSGDGEVSVGQLDDSLLANLVRCTLVEDLLAEIGGELSSVCQAVTQAATEVTLETLQGAENEGALLLSGQLFAAARGFLLLAPALDDPWSGGAQVLAESSQRGAVLFAQAAQNNAADLAVLTGLSDFGLSVSAQRESLQQSSTELQEYLLADCGKTVKAVFSVFDELLESAPLVEASQAP
;
A
#
# COMPACT_ATOMS: atom_id res chain seq x y z
N MET A 1 -47.65 51.63 -31.40
CA MET A 1 -46.47 52.52 -31.60
C MET A 1 -45.20 51.68 -31.51
N ARG A 2 -44.16 52.07 -32.28
CA ARG A 2 -42.81 51.47 -32.41
C ARG A 2 -42.74 50.30 -33.41
N ARG A 3 -42.55 50.60 -34.71
CA ARG A 3 -41.32 51.01 -35.45
C ARG A 3 -40.47 49.81 -35.85
N PHE A 4 -40.71 49.37 -37.10
CA PHE A 4 -39.76 48.67 -37.95
C PHE A 4 -38.46 49.48 -38.06
N PHE A 5 -37.32 48.83 -37.86
CA PHE A 5 -36.05 49.29 -38.40
C PHE A 5 -35.46 48.17 -39.26
N THR A 6 -35.52 48.41 -40.55
CA THR A 6 -34.83 47.70 -41.61
C THR A 6 -33.32 47.95 -41.45
N VAL A 7 -32.53 46.90 -41.25
CA VAL A 7 -31.08 46.97 -41.43
C VAL A 7 -30.75 46.32 -42.75
N VAL A 8 -30.32 47.15 -43.69
CA VAL A 8 -29.70 46.77 -44.96
C VAL A 8 -28.29 46.29 -44.64
N VAL A 9 -28.03 44.99 -44.75
CA VAL A 9 -26.68 44.44 -44.73
C VAL A 9 -26.21 44.34 -46.17
N SER A 10 -25.24 45.19 -46.51
CA SER A 10 -24.56 45.19 -47.80
C SER A 10 -23.80 43.87 -48.00
N LEU A 11 -24.17 43.12 -49.04
CA LEU A 11 -23.31 42.09 -49.62
C LEU A 11 -22.04 42.76 -50.17
N ALA A 12 -20.90 42.52 -49.54
CA ALA A 12 -19.61 42.59 -50.21
C ALA A 12 -19.22 41.16 -50.59
N LEU A 13 -19.39 40.82 -51.88
CA LEU A 13 -18.73 39.67 -52.48
C LEU A 13 -17.22 39.90 -52.45
N VAL A 14 -16.50 39.10 -51.67
CA VAL A 14 -15.09 38.78 -51.97
C VAL A 14 -15.08 37.34 -52.44
N ALA A 15 -15.00 37.18 -53.76
CA ALA A 15 -14.59 35.94 -54.38
C ALA A 15 -13.09 35.76 -54.10
N GLY A 16 -12.72 34.67 -53.43
CA GLY A 16 -11.34 34.34 -53.14
C GLY A 16 -11.22 32.94 -52.59
N ALA A 17 -10.99 31.99 -53.50
CA ALA A 17 -10.38 30.67 -53.31
C ALA A 17 -10.93 29.73 -52.23
N CYS A 18 -11.51 28.62 -52.69
CA CYS A 18 -11.48 27.35 -51.96
C CYS A 18 -10.02 26.99 -51.63
N GLY A 19 -9.71 26.98 -50.35
CA GLY A 19 -8.56 26.34 -49.76
C GLY A 19 -8.96 26.01 -48.34
N SER A 20 -9.49 24.80 -48.12
CA SER A 20 -9.66 24.22 -46.80
C SER A 20 -8.27 24.07 -46.19
N SER A 21 -7.84 25.11 -45.51
CA SER A 21 -6.72 25.05 -44.59
C SER A 21 -7.41 25.05 -43.24
N ASP A 22 -7.63 23.88 -42.66
CA ASP A 22 -7.65 23.85 -41.20
C ASP A 22 -6.34 24.52 -40.79
N PRO A 23 -6.35 25.59 -39.97
CA PRO A 23 -5.10 26.10 -39.45
C PRO A 23 -4.48 24.93 -38.68
N GLU A 24 -3.43 24.31 -39.22
CA GLU A 24 -2.59 23.40 -38.45
C GLU A 24 -2.20 24.16 -37.18
N LEU A 25 -2.78 23.74 -36.06
CA LEU A 25 -2.45 24.29 -34.76
C LEU A 25 -0.95 24.14 -34.61
N SER A 26 -0.26 25.26 -34.34
CA SER A 26 1.15 25.19 -33.95
C SER A 26 1.28 24.25 -32.74
N PRO A 27 2.38 23.47 -32.62
CA PRO A 27 2.58 22.57 -31.47
C PRO A 27 2.36 23.24 -30.11
N GLU A 28 2.78 24.51 -29.97
CA GLU A 28 2.56 25.32 -28.76
C GLU A 28 1.06 25.53 -28.48
N ALA A 29 0.30 26.02 -29.45
CA ALA A 29 -1.15 26.22 -29.31
C ALA A 29 -1.92 24.92 -28.99
N LEU A 30 -1.45 23.77 -29.48
CA LEU A 30 -2.05 22.48 -29.14
C LEU A 30 -1.77 22.08 -27.69
N ARG A 31 -0.53 22.27 -27.22
CA ARG A 31 -0.16 22.00 -25.82
C ARG A 31 -0.97 22.88 -24.87
N ASP A 32 -1.07 24.17 -25.17
CA ASP A 32 -1.83 25.13 -24.36
C ASP A 32 -3.30 24.72 -24.27
N GLN A 33 -3.89 24.29 -25.39
CA GLN A 33 -5.26 23.81 -25.43
C GLN A 33 -5.43 22.48 -24.67
N PHE A 34 -4.54 21.52 -24.88
CA PHE A 34 -4.59 20.23 -24.19
C PHE A 34 -4.45 20.37 -22.67
N ALA A 35 -3.47 21.17 -22.22
CA ALA A 35 -3.24 21.40 -20.80
C ALA A 35 -4.44 22.10 -20.14
N GLY A 36 -5.07 23.05 -20.83
CA GLY A 36 -6.28 23.72 -20.35
C GLY A 36 -7.52 22.81 -20.32
N ASP A 37 -7.72 21.97 -21.34
CA ASP A 37 -8.88 21.09 -21.42
C ASP A 37 -8.75 19.89 -20.45
N LEU A 38 -7.54 19.31 -20.30
CA LEU A 38 -7.29 18.12 -19.47
C LEU A 38 -7.37 18.39 -17.96
N SER A 39 -6.96 19.59 -17.52
CA SER A 39 -7.04 19.95 -16.09
C SER A 39 -8.47 19.96 -15.56
N ASP A 40 -9.45 20.19 -16.44
CA ASP A 40 -10.87 20.27 -16.09
C ASP A 40 -11.60 18.91 -16.21
N SER A 41 -11.08 17.98 -17.01
CA SER A 41 -11.75 16.71 -17.34
C SER A 41 -11.28 15.51 -16.51
N THR A 42 -10.02 15.50 -16.07
CA THR A 42 -9.41 14.34 -15.40
C THR A 42 -8.69 14.77 -14.10
N PRO A 43 -9.31 14.62 -12.92
CA PRO A 43 -8.80 15.18 -11.66
C PRO A 43 -7.37 14.77 -11.29
N ILE A 44 -6.98 13.54 -11.64
CA ILE A 44 -5.70 12.96 -11.23
C ILE A 44 -4.51 13.60 -11.98
N VAL A 45 -4.65 13.82 -13.29
CA VAL A 45 -3.67 14.57 -14.09
C VAL A 45 -3.81 16.09 -13.95
N GLY A 46 -4.92 16.58 -13.37
CA GLY A 46 -5.08 17.99 -13.00
C GLY A 46 -4.11 18.47 -11.92
N SER A 47 -3.42 17.55 -11.24
CA SER A 47 -2.32 17.86 -10.30
C SER A 47 -1.00 18.21 -10.99
N LEU A 48 -0.87 17.93 -12.29
CA LEU A 48 0.34 18.18 -13.07
C LEU A 48 0.48 19.66 -13.42
N SER A 49 1.72 20.13 -13.42
CA SER A 49 2.07 21.46 -13.90
C SER A 49 1.91 21.58 -15.42
N PHE A 50 1.85 22.82 -15.90
CA PHE A 50 1.71 23.11 -17.33
C PHE A 50 2.82 22.49 -18.18
N ASP A 51 4.06 22.48 -17.69
CA ASP A 51 5.20 21.89 -18.40
C ASP A 51 5.09 20.36 -18.47
N GLU A 52 4.59 19.72 -17.40
CA GLU A 52 4.35 18.27 -17.35
C GLU A 52 3.21 17.84 -18.28
N LEU A 53 2.13 18.63 -18.33
CA LEU A 53 1.04 18.46 -19.29
C LEU A 53 1.53 18.67 -20.74
N GLY A 54 2.45 19.63 -20.95
CA GLY A 54 3.11 19.84 -22.23
C GLY A 54 3.95 18.64 -22.68
N CYS A 55 4.71 18.03 -21.76
CA CYS A 55 5.45 16.79 -22.03
C CYS A 55 4.49 15.64 -22.39
N LEU A 56 3.41 15.48 -21.62
CA LEU A 56 2.40 14.44 -21.89
C LEU A 56 1.79 14.62 -23.29
N ALA A 57 1.42 15.85 -23.66
CA ALA A 57 0.91 16.16 -24.99
C ALA A 57 1.91 15.79 -26.09
N ASP A 58 3.19 16.16 -25.91
CA ASP A 58 4.25 15.81 -26.87
C ASP A 58 4.45 14.31 -27.02
N ALA A 59 4.42 13.57 -25.91
CA ALA A 59 4.58 12.12 -25.92
C ALA A 59 3.39 11.44 -26.62
N LEU A 60 2.16 11.91 -26.40
CA LEU A 60 0.97 11.40 -27.08
C LEU A 60 1.00 11.68 -28.59
N LEU A 61 1.48 12.85 -29.01
CA LEU A 61 1.63 13.23 -30.42
C LEU A 61 2.63 12.36 -31.21
N VAL A 62 3.47 11.56 -30.54
CA VAL A 62 4.31 10.56 -31.21
C VAL A 62 3.47 9.45 -31.84
N SER A 63 2.35 9.10 -31.22
CA SER A 63 1.53 7.93 -31.55
C SER A 63 0.11 8.29 -32.00
N GLU A 64 -0.37 9.49 -31.71
CA GLU A 64 -1.73 9.95 -31.97
C GLU A 64 -1.78 11.22 -32.82
N THR A 65 -2.94 11.46 -33.44
CA THR A 65 -3.18 12.70 -34.19
C THR A 65 -3.50 13.87 -33.25
N PRO A 66 -3.22 15.12 -33.67
CA PRO A 66 -3.61 16.33 -32.94
C PRO A 66 -5.06 16.34 -32.44
N GLU A 67 -5.99 15.89 -33.28
CA GLU A 67 -7.42 15.86 -32.94
C GLU A 67 -7.72 14.82 -31.85
N THR A 68 -7.03 13.68 -31.85
CA THR A 68 -7.16 12.68 -30.79
C THR A 68 -6.59 13.19 -29.48
N VAL A 69 -5.44 13.86 -29.49
CA VAL A 69 -4.83 14.44 -28.28
C VAL A 69 -5.75 15.51 -27.69
N ILE A 70 -6.27 16.44 -28.50
CA ILE A 70 -7.22 17.47 -28.03
C ILE A 70 -8.46 16.84 -27.40
N ARG A 71 -9.04 15.83 -28.07
CA ARG A 71 -10.21 15.12 -27.56
C ARG A 71 -9.92 14.38 -26.25
N LEU A 72 -8.73 13.80 -26.10
CA LEU A 72 -8.30 13.19 -24.84
C LEU A 72 -8.23 14.24 -23.72
N GLY A 73 -7.78 15.45 -24.02
CA GLY A 73 -7.85 16.59 -23.10
C GLY A 73 -9.29 16.91 -22.67
N GLN A 74 -10.22 16.96 -23.61
CA GLN A 74 -11.61 17.37 -23.33
C GLN A 74 -12.45 16.30 -22.63
N ASP A 75 -12.33 15.05 -23.09
CA ASP A 75 -13.23 13.95 -22.71
C ASP A 75 -12.57 12.98 -21.72
N GLY A 76 -11.27 13.11 -21.47
CA GLY A 76 -10.46 12.11 -20.77
C GLY A 76 -10.12 10.89 -21.65
N PRO A 77 -9.28 9.96 -21.16
CA PRO A 77 -8.94 8.76 -21.89
C PRO A 77 -10.08 7.74 -21.90
N THR A 78 -10.34 7.12 -23.06
CA THR A 78 -11.18 5.92 -23.10
C THR A 78 -10.44 4.71 -22.53
N PRO A 79 -11.14 3.63 -22.10
CA PRO A 79 -10.48 2.42 -21.62
C PRO A 79 -9.48 1.80 -22.62
N ALA A 80 -9.74 1.93 -23.92
CA ALA A 80 -8.83 1.44 -24.97
C ALA A 80 -7.55 2.29 -25.10
N GLN A 81 -7.55 3.52 -24.57
CA GLN A 81 -6.43 4.46 -24.59
C GLN A 81 -5.67 4.51 -23.26
N ALA A 82 -6.09 3.76 -22.24
CA ALA A 82 -5.45 3.78 -20.93
C ALA A 82 -3.95 3.43 -20.99
N SER A 83 -3.57 2.36 -21.69
CA SER A 83 -2.16 1.98 -21.86
C SER A 83 -1.36 3.05 -22.60
N LEU A 84 -1.93 3.66 -23.64
CA LEU A 84 -1.29 4.74 -24.38
C LEU A 84 -0.98 5.95 -23.49
N VAL A 85 -1.94 6.35 -22.63
CA VAL A 85 -1.72 7.45 -21.69
C VAL A 85 -0.65 7.12 -20.67
N VAL A 86 -0.66 5.91 -20.13
CA VAL A 86 0.35 5.48 -19.16
C VAL A 86 1.75 5.39 -19.78
N ASP A 87 1.87 4.92 -21.03
CA ASP A 87 3.14 4.92 -21.77
C ASP A 87 3.68 6.34 -21.98
N ALA A 88 2.79 7.29 -22.28
CA ALA A 88 3.15 8.70 -22.42
C ALA A 88 3.57 9.33 -21.07
N LEU A 89 2.88 9.01 -19.97
CA LEU A 89 3.28 9.40 -18.62
C LEU A 89 4.63 8.81 -18.23
N SER A 90 4.90 7.55 -18.59
CA SER A 90 6.17 6.88 -18.34
C SER A 90 7.33 7.57 -19.08
N THR A 91 7.10 7.97 -20.34
CA THR A 91 8.06 8.75 -21.14
C THR A 91 8.44 10.08 -20.46
N CYS A 92 7.48 10.70 -19.76
CA CYS A 92 7.68 11.94 -19.02
C CYS A 92 8.07 11.74 -17.55
N ALA A 93 8.27 10.50 -17.09
CA ALA A 93 8.53 10.14 -15.69
C ALA A 93 7.46 10.63 -14.69
N LEU A 94 6.20 10.70 -15.13
CA LEU A 94 5.06 11.21 -14.34
C LEU A 94 4.22 10.13 -13.67
N VAL A 95 4.50 8.85 -13.93
CA VAL A 95 3.76 7.71 -13.37
C VAL A 95 3.63 7.78 -11.83
N PRO A 96 4.70 7.97 -11.04
CA PRO A 96 4.58 8.07 -9.59
C PRO A 96 3.71 9.24 -9.13
N THR A 97 3.85 10.41 -9.78
CA THR A 97 3.10 11.63 -9.45
C THR A 97 1.60 11.43 -9.67
N VAL A 98 1.23 10.90 -10.84
CA VAL A 98 -0.17 10.63 -11.20
C VAL A 98 -0.74 9.52 -10.30
N PHE A 99 0.03 8.47 -10.02
CA PHE A 99 -0.39 7.41 -9.12
C PHE A 99 -0.70 7.94 -7.71
N LEU A 100 0.16 8.78 -7.14
CA LEU A 100 -0.07 9.37 -5.82
C LEU A 100 -1.26 10.34 -5.80
N ALA A 101 -1.47 11.09 -6.89
CA ALA A 101 -2.63 11.98 -7.01
C ALA A 101 -3.96 11.21 -7.07
N GLY A 102 -3.94 9.98 -7.61
CA GLY A 102 -5.10 9.09 -7.70
C GLY A 102 -5.22 8.08 -6.57
N ALA A 103 -4.19 7.95 -5.72
CA ALA A 103 -4.23 7.16 -4.51
C ALA A 103 -5.00 7.96 -3.44
N VAL A 104 -6.30 7.73 -3.38
CA VAL A 104 -7.22 8.45 -2.49
C VAL A 104 -6.79 8.28 -1.02
N ASP A 105 -6.61 9.41 -0.33
CA ASP A 105 -6.59 9.52 1.15
C ASP A 105 -5.52 8.65 1.84
N LEU A 106 -4.35 8.53 1.21
CA LEU A 106 -3.17 8.00 1.90
C LEU A 106 -2.73 9.01 2.96
N GLU A 107 -3.13 8.79 4.22
CA GLU A 107 -2.62 9.52 5.39
C GLU A 107 -1.17 9.11 5.72
N VAL A 108 -0.30 8.96 4.71
CA VAL A 108 1.11 8.58 4.85
C VAL A 108 2.01 9.37 3.89
N GLU A 109 3.28 9.53 4.25
CA GLU A 109 4.29 10.21 3.44
C GLU A 109 4.49 9.52 2.07
N PRO A 110 4.34 10.22 0.94
CA PRO A 110 4.43 9.63 -0.40
C PRO A 110 5.76 8.93 -0.70
N GLN A 111 6.87 9.45 -0.17
CA GLN A 111 8.20 8.87 -0.37
C GLN A 111 8.34 7.54 0.36
N CYS A 112 7.77 7.42 1.55
CA CYS A 112 7.74 6.16 2.29
C CYS A 112 6.87 5.14 1.55
N PHE A 113 5.70 5.55 1.06
CA PHE A 113 4.75 4.65 0.39
C PHE A 113 5.32 4.03 -0.90
N LEU A 114 6.10 4.80 -1.67
CA LEU A 114 6.72 4.33 -2.90
C LEU A 114 8.15 3.79 -2.73
N GLU A 115 8.63 3.66 -1.51
CA GLU A 115 10.00 3.18 -1.24
C GLU A 115 10.21 1.78 -1.82
N GLY A 116 11.21 1.64 -2.69
CA GLY A 116 11.55 0.35 -3.32
C GLY A 116 10.56 -0.12 -4.40
N ILE A 117 9.54 0.68 -4.74
CA ILE A 117 8.57 0.34 -5.79
C ILE A 117 9.11 0.76 -7.15
N GLU A 118 9.13 -0.18 -8.10
CA GLU A 118 9.49 0.12 -9.48
C GLU A 118 8.33 0.85 -10.19
N PRO A 119 8.60 1.91 -10.99
CA PRO A 119 7.56 2.63 -11.71
C PRO A 119 6.67 1.74 -12.59
N ALA A 120 7.23 0.69 -13.19
CA ALA A 120 6.49 -0.25 -14.04
C ALA A 120 5.37 -1.00 -13.29
N SER A 121 5.50 -1.22 -11.98
CA SER A 121 4.43 -1.80 -11.16
C SER A 121 3.26 -0.83 -11.04
N LEU A 122 3.54 0.47 -10.92
CA LEU A 122 2.53 1.53 -10.84
C LEU A 122 1.81 1.73 -12.17
N GLU A 123 2.51 1.57 -13.30
CA GLU A 123 1.92 1.65 -14.64
C GLU A 123 0.75 0.66 -14.79
N THR A 124 0.94 -0.59 -14.33
CA THR A 124 -0.09 -1.63 -14.41
C THR A 124 -1.34 -1.24 -13.61
N LEU A 125 -1.14 -0.70 -12.40
CA LEU A 125 -2.24 -0.26 -11.53
C LEU A 125 -2.96 0.97 -12.09
N LEU A 126 -2.21 1.93 -12.66
CA LEU A 126 -2.79 3.10 -13.33
C LEU A 126 -3.64 2.72 -14.54
N VAL A 127 -3.18 1.78 -15.37
CA VAL A 127 -3.98 1.28 -16.50
C VAL A 127 -5.28 0.67 -15.99
N ALA A 128 -5.21 -0.17 -14.94
CA ALA A 128 -6.39 -0.78 -14.34
C ALA A 128 -7.35 0.27 -13.76
N GLY A 129 -6.84 1.28 -13.06
CA GLY A 129 -7.59 2.42 -12.54
C GLY A 129 -8.32 3.15 -13.66
N LEU A 130 -7.60 3.63 -14.68
CA LEU A 130 -8.16 4.36 -15.81
C LEU A 130 -9.23 3.56 -16.57
N VAL A 131 -9.05 2.25 -16.74
CA VAL A 131 -10.05 1.37 -17.36
C VAL A 131 -11.30 1.22 -16.50
N SER A 132 -11.14 1.15 -15.18
CA SER A 132 -12.22 0.81 -14.25
C SER A 132 -13.06 2.01 -13.80
N SER A 133 -12.43 3.15 -13.51
CA SER A 133 -13.08 4.35 -12.98
C SER A 133 -13.03 5.54 -13.94
N GLY A 134 -12.19 5.50 -14.98
CA GLY A 134 -12.06 6.57 -15.98
C GLY A 134 -11.20 7.75 -15.52
N ASP A 135 -10.91 7.88 -14.22
CA ASP A 135 -10.07 8.92 -13.65
C ASP A 135 -8.68 8.41 -13.25
N GLY A 136 -8.50 7.10 -13.05
CA GLY A 136 -7.23 6.52 -12.61
C GLY A 136 -7.15 6.27 -11.10
N GLU A 137 -8.26 6.40 -10.37
CA GLU A 137 -8.30 6.12 -8.94
C GLU A 137 -7.92 4.66 -8.65
N VAL A 138 -7.04 4.48 -7.66
CA VAL A 138 -6.61 3.17 -7.18
C VAL A 138 -7.01 3.05 -5.71
N SER A 139 -7.90 2.11 -5.42
CA SER A 139 -8.33 1.81 -4.06
C SER A 139 -7.32 0.92 -3.33
N VAL A 140 -7.32 0.95 -2.00
CA VAL A 140 -6.45 0.11 -1.14
C VAL A 140 -6.57 -1.38 -1.49
N GLY A 141 -7.77 -1.85 -1.84
CA GLY A 141 -8.01 -3.25 -2.23
C GLY A 141 -7.42 -3.67 -3.58
N GLN A 142 -6.87 -2.73 -4.36
CA GLN A 142 -6.19 -2.98 -5.62
C GLN A 142 -4.66 -2.92 -5.49
N LEU A 143 -4.13 -2.55 -4.31
CA LEU A 143 -2.70 -2.51 -4.08
C LEU A 143 -2.13 -3.93 -4.10
N ASP A 144 -0.94 -4.07 -4.66
CA ASP A 144 -0.17 -5.30 -4.54
C ASP A 144 0.41 -5.45 -3.12
N ASP A 145 0.97 -6.62 -2.83
CA ASP A 145 1.55 -6.93 -1.52
C ASP A 145 2.67 -5.95 -1.12
N SER A 146 3.42 -5.39 -2.07
CA SER A 146 4.54 -4.48 -1.78
C SER A 146 4.05 -3.09 -1.40
N LEU A 147 3.05 -2.57 -2.12
CA LEU A 147 2.40 -1.30 -1.80
C LEU A 147 1.60 -1.41 -0.49
N LEU A 148 0.90 -2.51 -0.27
CA LEU A 148 0.21 -2.76 1.00
C LEU A 148 1.21 -2.85 2.16
N ALA A 149 2.36 -3.51 1.96
CA ALA A 149 3.43 -3.56 2.95
C ALA A 149 3.98 -2.17 3.27
N ASN A 150 4.21 -1.34 2.25
CA ASN A 150 4.64 0.03 2.45
C ASN A 150 3.58 0.86 3.17
N LEU A 151 2.30 0.73 2.82
CA LEU A 151 1.22 1.44 3.52
C LEU A 151 1.24 1.14 5.02
N VAL A 152 1.23 -0.15 5.38
CA VAL A 152 1.27 -0.59 6.79
C VAL A 152 2.54 -0.08 7.48
N ARG A 153 3.70 -0.25 6.83
CA ARG A 153 4.99 0.20 7.38
C ARG A 153 5.01 1.70 7.62
N CYS A 154 4.56 2.51 6.67
CA CYS A 154 4.59 3.96 6.76
C CYS A 154 3.68 4.46 7.88
N THR A 155 2.46 3.91 8.00
CA THR A 155 1.58 4.23 9.13
C THR A 155 2.24 3.90 10.47
N LEU A 156 2.87 2.73 10.60
CA LEU A 156 3.57 2.34 11.84
C LEU A 156 4.80 3.21 12.13
N VAL A 157 5.53 3.65 11.10
CA VAL A 157 6.65 4.58 11.24
C VAL A 157 6.16 5.95 11.71
N GLU A 158 5.11 6.49 11.10
CA GLU A 158 4.56 7.81 11.47
C GLU A 158 4.02 7.83 12.89
N ASP A 159 3.24 6.81 13.27
CA ASP A 159 2.77 6.62 14.65
C ASP A 159 3.94 6.59 15.63
N LEU A 160 5.00 5.86 15.28
CA LEU A 160 6.18 5.75 16.12
C LEU A 160 6.95 7.08 16.23
N LEU A 161 7.19 7.75 15.11
CA LEU A 161 7.87 9.06 15.07
C LEU A 161 7.11 10.11 15.89
N ALA A 162 5.77 10.06 15.85
CA ALA A 162 4.91 10.90 16.68
C ALA A 162 5.07 10.62 18.18
N GLU A 163 5.37 9.38 18.57
CA GLU A 163 5.62 9.00 19.97
C GLU A 163 7.03 9.36 20.45
N ILE A 164 8.08 9.08 19.67
CA ILE A 164 9.48 9.20 20.13
C ILE A 164 10.12 10.56 19.83
N GLY A 165 9.61 11.32 18.85
CA GLY A 165 10.07 12.67 18.55
C GLY A 165 11.51 12.78 18.00
N GLY A 166 11.84 12.04 16.93
CA GLY A 166 13.17 12.05 16.31
C GLY A 166 13.32 10.97 15.25
N GLU A 167 14.52 10.76 14.71
CA GLU A 167 14.78 9.69 13.74
C GLU A 167 14.74 8.29 14.38
N LEU A 168 14.34 7.27 13.61
CA LEU A 168 14.30 5.88 14.08
C LEU A 168 15.72 5.30 14.23
N SER A 169 16.00 4.71 15.39
CA SER A 169 17.18 3.85 15.58
C SER A 169 17.08 2.59 14.72
N SER A 170 18.21 1.91 14.46
CA SER A 170 18.22 0.63 13.72
C SER A 170 17.37 -0.44 14.39
N VAL A 171 17.32 -0.44 15.73
CA VAL A 171 16.46 -1.35 16.51
C VAL A 171 14.98 -1.04 16.24
N CYS A 172 14.59 0.23 16.25
CA CYS A 172 13.22 0.61 16.00
C CYS A 172 12.79 0.41 14.54
N GLN A 173 13.71 0.55 13.59
CA GLN A 173 13.46 0.15 12.19
C GLN A 173 13.16 -1.35 12.08
N ALA A 174 13.93 -2.20 12.79
CA ALA A 174 13.67 -3.64 12.83
C ALA A 174 12.35 -3.99 13.54
N VAL A 175 11.99 -3.26 14.61
CA VAL A 175 10.67 -3.38 15.27
C VAL A 175 9.55 -3.05 14.31
N THR A 176 9.65 -1.92 13.59
CA THR A 176 8.61 -1.54 12.63
C THR A 176 8.50 -2.55 11.49
N GLN A 177 9.63 -3.05 10.98
CA GLN A 177 9.62 -4.10 9.95
C GLN A 177 8.96 -5.40 10.46
N ALA A 178 9.29 -5.82 11.68
CA ALA A 178 8.66 -6.99 12.31
C ALA A 178 7.16 -6.78 12.55
N ALA A 179 6.74 -5.59 12.98
CA ALA A 179 5.34 -5.24 13.19
C ALA A 179 4.55 -5.20 11.86
N THR A 180 5.17 -4.68 10.79
CA THR A 180 4.60 -4.72 9.43
C THR A 180 4.35 -6.15 9.01
N GLU A 181 5.34 -7.04 9.15
CA GLU A 181 5.22 -8.45 8.79
C GLU A 181 4.06 -9.15 9.54
N VAL A 182 3.95 -8.91 10.85
CA VAL A 182 2.88 -9.49 11.67
C VAL A 182 1.50 -8.93 11.29
N THR A 183 1.43 -7.64 11.00
CA THR A 183 0.19 -6.95 10.63
C THR A 183 -0.29 -7.38 9.25
N LEU A 184 0.60 -7.49 8.26
CA LEU A 184 0.26 -7.96 6.92
C LEU A 184 -0.28 -9.38 6.92
N GLU A 185 0.39 -10.31 7.62
CA GLU A 185 -0.10 -11.69 7.71
C GLU A 185 -1.45 -11.74 8.44
N THR A 186 -1.68 -10.86 9.42
CA THR A 186 -2.98 -10.76 10.08
C THR A 186 -4.07 -10.26 9.12
N LEU A 187 -3.76 -9.27 8.27
CA LEU A 187 -4.69 -8.74 7.27
C LEU A 187 -4.98 -9.77 6.15
N GLN A 188 -3.95 -10.40 5.61
CA GLN A 188 -4.08 -11.45 4.58
C GLN A 188 -4.74 -12.72 5.14
N GLY A 189 -4.48 -13.03 6.40
CA GLY A 189 -5.07 -14.15 7.12
C GLY A 189 -6.49 -13.92 7.61
N ALA A 190 -7.07 -12.72 7.43
CA ALA A 190 -8.39 -12.37 7.97
C ALA A 190 -9.55 -13.24 7.44
N GLU A 191 -9.37 -13.93 6.31
CA GLU A 191 -10.34 -14.89 5.79
C GLU A 191 -10.29 -16.25 6.51
N ASN A 192 -9.21 -16.52 7.25
CA ASN A 192 -9.08 -17.70 8.08
C ASN A 192 -9.76 -17.47 9.43
N GLU A 193 -10.29 -18.55 10.01
CA GLU A 193 -10.90 -18.52 11.34
C GLU A 193 -10.28 -19.58 12.25
N GLY A 194 -10.40 -19.34 13.56
CA GLY A 194 -9.99 -20.29 14.60
C GLY A 194 -8.51 -20.68 14.51
N ALA A 195 -8.24 -21.99 14.47
CA ALA A 195 -6.88 -22.50 14.54
C ALA A 195 -6.00 -22.13 13.34
N LEU A 196 -6.57 -21.95 12.15
CA LEU A 196 -5.78 -21.53 10.98
C LEU A 196 -5.34 -20.07 11.08
N LEU A 197 -6.21 -19.19 11.59
CA LEU A 197 -5.86 -17.79 11.87
C LEU A 197 -4.71 -17.71 12.89
N LEU A 198 -4.84 -18.42 14.02
CA LEU A 198 -3.81 -18.47 15.06
C LEU A 198 -2.49 -19.04 14.52
N SER A 199 -2.56 -20.05 13.64
CA SER A 199 -1.37 -20.59 12.98
C SER A 199 -0.66 -19.55 12.12
N GLY A 200 -1.39 -18.80 11.30
CA GLY A 200 -0.82 -17.76 10.44
C GLY A 200 -0.16 -16.65 11.27
N GLN A 201 -0.88 -16.14 12.27
CA GLN A 201 -0.40 -15.09 13.16
C GLN A 201 0.87 -15.50 13.93
N LEU A 202 0.95 -16.76 14.39
CA LEU A 202 2.17 -17.27 15.06
C LEU A 202 3.35 -17.46 14.11
N PHE A 203 3.11 -17.84 12.85
CA PHE A 203 4.18 -17.84 11.84
C PHE A 203 4.66 -16.41 11.58
N ALA A 204 3.76 -15.44 11.50
CA ALA A 204 4.10 -14.03 11.37
C ALA A 204 4.95 -13.54 12.54
N ALA A 205 4.51 -13.83 13.78
CA ALA A 205 5.24 -13.47 14.99
C ALA A 205 6.64 -14.11 15.02
N ALA A 206 6.75 -15.39 14.62
CA ALA A 206 8.04 -16.06 14.50
C ALA A 206 8.97 -15.36 13.51
N ARG A 207 8.47 -14.97 12.34
CA ARG A 207 9.24 -14.18 11.35
C ARG A 207 9.62 -12.82 11.90
N GLY A 208 8.70 -12.12 12.58
CA GLY A 208 8.96 -10.83 13.23
C GLY A 208 10.09 -10.92 14.25
N PHE A 209 10.08 -11.92 15.13
CA PHE A 209 11.17 -12.15 16.08
C PHE A 209 12.49 -12.50 15.40
N LEU A 210 12.48 -13.26 14.30
CA LEU A 210 13.69 -13.56 13.51
C LEU A 210 14.25 -12.33 12.79
N LEU A 211 13.40 -11.38 12.39
CA LEU A 211 13.81 -10.09 11.84
C LEU A 211 14.41 -9.19 12.92
N LEU A 212 13.89 -9.26 14.15
CA LEU A 212 14.40 -8.51 15.29
C LEU A 212 15.76 -9.01 15.77
N ALA A 213 15.96 -10.32 15.88
CA ALA A 213 17.13 -10.89 16.54
C ALA A 213 18.49 -10.36 16.04
N PRO A 214 18.73 -10.14 14.72
CA PRO A 214 19.99 -9.59 14.22
C PRO A 214 20.21 -8.12 14.55
N ALA A 215 19.15 -7.36 14.87
CA ALA A 215 19.22 -5.94 15.22
C ALA A 215 19.50 -5.72 16.72
N LEU A 216 19.45 -6.79 17.53
CA LEU A 216 19.58 -6.74 18.97
C LEU A 216 20.95 -7.24 19.43
N ASP A 217 21.46 -6.63 20.50
CA ASP A 217 22.64 -7.12 21.21
C ASP A 217 22.28 -8.28 22.16
N ASP A 218 23.29 -9.03 22.63
CA ASP A 218 23.09 -10.00 23.71
C ASP A 218 22.73 -9.29 25.03
N PRO A 219 21.79 -9.84 25.83
CA PRO A 219 21.12 -11.13 25.68
C PRO A 219 19.81 -11.10 24.86
N TRP A 220 19.39 -9.92 24.39
CA TRP A 220 18.10 -9.68 23.75
C TRP A 220 17.91 -10.45 22.44
N SER A 221 18.99 -10.60 21.67
CA SER A 221 19.00 -11.44 20.45
C SER A 221 18.59 -12.88 20.75
N GLY A 222 19.13 -13.47 21.82
CA GLY A 222 18.76 -14.82 22.27
C GLY A 222 17.30 -14.91 22.74
N GLY A 223 16.82 -13.89 23.45
CA GLY A 223 15.41 -13.79 23.84
C GLY A 223 14.47 -13.79 22.63
N ALA A 224 14.76 -12.99 21.61
CA ALA A 224 13.99 -12.95 20.36
C ALA A 224 14.01 -14.31 19.64
N GLN A 225 15.16 -14.99 19.55
CA GLN A 225 15.25 -16.32 18.93
C GLN A 225 14.38 -17.37 19.64
N VAL A 226 14.40 -17.38 20.98
CA VAL A 226 13.59 -18.31 21.77
C VAL A 226 12.08 -18.06 21.57
N LEU A 227 11.66 -16.80 21.49
CA LEU A 227 10.27 -16.43 21.18
C LEU A 227 9.90 -16.82 19.74
N ALA A 228 10.81 -16.69 18.78
CA ALA A 228 10.62 -17.12 17.41
C ALA A 228 10.38 -18.63 17.31
N GLU A 229 11.25 -19.43 17.93
CA GLU A 229 11.15 -20.89 17.92
C GLU A 229 9.84 -21.37 18.58
N SER A 230 9.47 -20.72 19.69
CA SER A 230 8.24 -21.04 20.41
C SER A 230 7.00 -20.69 19.59
N SER A 231 6.99 -19.52 18.94
CA SER A 231 5.91 -19.09 18.04
C SER A 231 5.77 -20.04 16.85
N GLN A 232 6.88 -20.39 16.19
CA GLN A 232 6.89 -21.34 15.07
C GLN A 232 6.35 -22.71 15.48
N ARG A 233 6.71 -23.19 16.67
CA ARG A 233 6.19 -24.45 17.21
C ARG A 233 4.69 -24.38 17.46
N GLY A 234 4.21 -23.30 18.05
CA GLY A 234 2.77 -23.06 18.22
C GLY A 234 2.04 -23.06 16.89
N ALA A 235 2.56 -22.34 15.89
CA ALA A 235 1.97 -22.27 14.55
C ALA A 235 1.74 -23.67 13.96
N VAL A 236 2.75 -24.53 14.03
CA VAL A 236 2.65 -25.92 13.56
C VAL A 236 1.59 -26.72 14.31
N LEU A 237 1.48 -26.56 15.63
CA LEU A 237 0.49 -27.27 16.44
C LEU A 237 -0.95 -26.85 16.09
N PHE A 238 -1.19 -25.55 15.90
CA PHE A 238 -2.50 -25.06 15.48
C PHE A 238 -2.86 -25.50 14.05
N ALA A 239 -1.90 -25.47 13.11
CA ALA A 239 -2.11 -26.00 11.76
C ALA A 239 -2.45 -27.51 11.77
N GLN A 240 -1.78 -28.29 12.61
CA GLN A 240 -2.06 -29.72 12.78
C GLN A 240 -3.44 -29.94 13.42
N ALA A 241 -3.80 -29.15 14.42
CA ALA A 241 -5.12 -29.25 15.05
C ALA A 241 -6.25 -28.91 14.05
N ALA A 242 -6.06 -27.91 13.20
CA ALA A 242 -7.00 -27.53 12.14
C ALA A 242 -7.21 -28.63 11.09
N GLN A 243 -6.16 -29.39 10.76
CA GLN A 243 -6.26 -30.51 9.82
C GLN A 243 -7.05 -31.70 10.39
N ASN A 244 -7.03 -31.87 11.70
CA ASN A 244 -7.53 -33.09 12.36
C ASN A 244 -8.90 -32.91 13.02
N ASN A 245 -9.36 -31.67 13.21
CA ASN A 245 -10.54 -31.36 14.00
C ASN A 245 -11.47 -30.37 13.29
N ALA A 246 -12.74 -30.33 13.72
CA ALA A 246 -13.62 -29.21 13.42
C ALA A 246 -13.09 -27.91 14.08
N ALA A 247 -13.40 -26.75 13.49
CA ALA A 247 -12.80 -25.45 13.86
C ALA A 247 -12.75 -25.16 15.37
N ASP A 248 -13.87 -25.29 16.08
CA ASP A 248 -13.92 -25.03 17.53
C ASP A 248 -13.04 -25.98 18.35
N LEU A 249 -13.02 -27.26 17.97
CA LEU A 249 -12.21 -28.27 18.64
C LEU A 249 -10.72 -28.09 18.28
N ALA A 250 -10.42 -27.66 17.06
CA ALA A 250 -9.05 -27.40 16.61
C ALA A 250 -8.37 -26.32 17.45
N VAL A 251 -9.09 -25.24 17.82
CA VAL A 251 -8.54 -24.20 18.70
C VAL A 251 -8.20 -24.77 20.07
N LEU A 252 -9.12 -25.53 20.68
CA LEU A 252 -8.91 -26.14 21.99
C LEU A 252 -7.75 -27.16 21.99
N THR A 253 -7.67 -27.99 20.95
CA THR A 253 -6.57 -28.94 20.76
C THR A 253 -5.24 -28.21 20.59
N GLY A 254 -5.18 -27.19 19.71
CA GLY A 254 -3.97 -26.39 19.51
C GLY A 254 -3.48 -25.70 20.78
N LEU A 255 -4.39 -25.10 21.56
CA LEU A 255 -4.07 -24.48 22.86
C LEU A 255 -3.53 -25.49 23.86
N SER A 256 -4.16 -26.67 23.95
CA SER A 256 -3.71 -27.75 24.85
C SER A 256 -2.32 -28.25 24.47
N ASP A 257 -2.11 -28.54 23.18
CA ASP A 257 -0.84 -29.07 22.68
C ASP A 257 0.29 -28.04 22.82
N PHE A 258 -0.01 -26.76 22.56
CA PHE A 258 0.94 -25.67 22.79
C PHE A 258 1.28 -25.55 24.27
N GLY A 259 0.28 -25.52 25.16
CA GLY A 259 0.47 -25.44 26.61
C GLY A 259 1.36 -26.57 27.15
N LEU A 260 1.16 -27.80 26.66
CA LEU A 260 2.03 -28.94 26.96
C LEU A 260 3.45 -28.72 26.45
N SER A 261 3.59 -28.27 25.20
CA SER A 261 4.89 -28.02 24.57
C SER A 261 5.73 -26.96 25.29
N VAL A 262 5.11 -25.90 25.81
CA VAL A 262 5.82 -24.80 26.49
C VAL A 262 5.84 -24.93 28.02
N SER A 263 5.13 -25.90 28.60
CA SER A 263 4.93 -26.04 30.05
C SER A 263 6.21 -25.91 30.88
N ALA A 264 7.28 -26.61 30.50
CA ALA A 264 8.56 -26.61 31.21
C ALA A 264 9.35 -25.29 31.09
N GLN A 265 9.03 -24.45 30.09
CA GLN A 265 9.74 -23.20 29.80
C GLN A 265 8.85 -21.97 29.98
N ARG A 266 7.61 -22.14 30.43
CA ARG A 266 6.59 -21.09 30.40
C ARG A 266 7.00 -19.83 31.14
N GLU A 267 7.49 -19.96 32.37
CA GLU A 267 7.95 -18.82 33.18
C GLU A 267 9.13 -18.12 32.51
N SER A 268 10.07 -18.89 31.92
CA SER A 268 11.21 -18.34 31.18
C SER A 268 10.77 -17.61 29.91
N LEU A 269 9.75 -18.10 29.20
CA LEU A 269 9.20 -17.47 28.01
C LEU A 269 8.44 -16.19 28.35
N GLN A 270 7.63 -16.22 29.41
CA GLN A 270 6.94 -15.04 29.92
C GLN A 270 7.94 -13.96 30.36
N GLN A 271 8.98 -14.36 31.09
CA GLN A 271 10.05 -13.45 31.49
C GLN A 271 10.78 -12.88 30.28
N SER A 272 11.18 -13.72 29.31
CA SER A 272 11.86 -13.27 28.09
C SER A 272 10.99 -12.33 27.26
N SER A 273 9.69 -12.61 27.12
CA SER A 273 8.73 -11.73 26.44
C SER A 273 8.64 -10.39 27.17
N THR A 274 8.44 -10.41 28.49
CA THR A 274 8.28 -9.19 29.31
C THR A 274 9.52 -8.32 29.27
N GLU A 275 10.70 -8.88 29.53
CA GLU A 275 11.96 -8.12 29.57
C GLU A 275 12.31 -7.54 28.19
N LEU A 276 12.11 -8.31 27.12
CA LEU A 276 12.36 -7.82 25.76
C LEU A 276 11.37 -6.72 25.36
N GLN A 277 10.09 -6.86 25.73
CA GLN A 277 9.11 -5.80 25.52
C GLN A 277 9.46 -4.53 26.29
N GLU A 278 9.80 -4.64 27.57
CA GLU A 278 10.18 -3.49 28.38
C GLU A 278 11.41 -2.78 27.81
N TYR A 279 12.41 -3.55 27.35
CA TYR A 279 13.58 -3.03 26.66
C TYR A 279 13.22 -2.26 25.39
N LEU A 280 12.35 -2.82 24.54
CA LEU A 280 11.98 -2.21 23.26
C LEU A 280 10.98 -1.05 23.40
N LEU A 281 10.04 -1.12 24.35
CA LEU A 281 8.99 -0.11 24.55
C LEU A 281 9.57 1.24 24.94
N ALA A 282 10.70 1.25 25.65
CA ALA A 282 11.37 2.47 26.06
C ALA A 282 11.84 3.31 24.87
N ASP A 283 12.29 2.66 23.80
CA ASP A 283 12.92 3.31 22.65
C ASP A 283 12.04 3.32 21.39
N CYS A 284 11.17 2.31 21.24
CA CYS A 284 10.41 2.05 20.01
C CYS A 284 8.88 2.10 20.21
N GLY A 285 8.41 2.68 21.31
CA GLY A 285 7.00 3.03 21.51
C GLY A 285 6.04 1.84 21.41
N LYS A 286 4.75 2.13 21.20
CA LYS A 286 3.71 1.09 21.22
C LYS A 286 3.77 0.11 20.04
N THR A 287 4.47 0.44 18.96
CA THR A 287 4.67 -0.43 17.78
C THR A 287 5.20 -1.81 18.16
N VAL A 288 5.99 -1.89 19.25
CA VAL A 288 6.47 -3.13 19.85
C VAL A 288 5.33 -4.11 20.10
N LYS A 289 4.18 -3.65 20.60
CA LYS A 289 3.06 -4.52 20.99
C LYS A 289 2.48 -5.33 19.82
N ALA A 290 2.57 -4.82 18.59
CA ALA A 290 2.11 -5.54 17.41
C ALA A 290 2.87 -6.85 17.18
N VAL A 291 4.15 -6.91 17.56
CA VAL A 291 4.99 -8.11 17.39
C VAL A 291 4.67 -9.18 18.44
N PHE A 292 4.37 -8.76 19.67
CA PHE A 292 4.24 -9.67 20.82
C PHE A 292 2.80 -10.10 21.12
N SER A 293 1.80 -9.33 20.70
CA SER A 293 0.39 -9.48 21.09
C SER A 293 -0.13 -10.92 20.97
N VAL A 294 0.08 -11.54 19.81
CA VAL A 294 -0.39 -12.90 19.51
C VAL A 294 0.25 -13.91 20.46
N PHE A 295 1.56 -13.80 20.69
CA PHE A 295 2.29 -14.75 21.52
C PHE A 295 1.92 -14.63 23.00
N ASP A 296 1.77 -13.40 23.49
CA ASP A 296 1.38 -13.13 24.87
C ASP A 296 -0.04 -13.60 25.17
N GLU A 297 -1.00 -13.28 24.30
CA GLU A 297 -2.39 -13.73 24.44
C GLU A 297 -2.47 -15.27 24.52
N LEU A 298 -1.60 -15.96 23.77
CA LEU A 298 -1.54 -17.41 23.73
C LEU A 298 -0.86 -17.99 24.98
N LEU A 299 0.20 -17.35 25.48
CA LEU A 299 0.83 -17.71 26.75
C LEU A 299 -0.13 -17.52 27.94
N GLU A 300 -1.01 -16.52 27.91
CA GLU A 300 -2.05 -16.32 28.92
C GLU A 300 -3.19 -17.34 28.80
N SER A 301 -3.58 -17.68 27.56
CA SER A 301 -4.73 -18.54 27.28
C SER A 301 -4.44 -20.04 27.38
N ALA A 302 -3.18 -20.46 27.24
CA ALA A 302 -2.84 -21.88 27.29
C ALA A 302 -3.07 -22.48 28.70
N PRO A 303 -3.52 -23.73 28.84
CA PRO A 303 -3.74 -24.32 30.14
C PRO A 303 -2.42 -24.44 30.93
N LEU A 304 -2.46 -24.17 32.23
CA LEU A 304 -1.35 -24.48 33.13
C LEU A 304 -1.34 -25.98 33.37
N VAL A 305 -0.26 -26.64 32.96
CA VAL A 305 -0.01 -28.03 33.32
C VAL A 305 0.80 -27.98 34.61
N GLU A 306 0.14 -28.19 35.75
CA GLU A 306 0.88 -28.51 36.98
C GLU A 306 1.73 -29.73 36.66
N ALA A 307 3.05 -29.59 36.82
CA ALA A 307 3.96 -30.73 36.75
C ALA A 307 3.52 -31.71 37.85
N SER A 308 2.69 -32.68 37.48
CA SER A 308 2.32 -33.79 38.32
C SER A 308 3.64 -34.43 38.74
N GLN A 309 4.00 -34.25 40.00
CA GLN A 309 5.18 -34.86 40.59
C GLN A 309 5.06 -36.35 40.35
N ALA A 310 5.88 -36.87 39.42
CA ALA A 310 5.95 -38.30 39.18
C ALA A 310 6.36 -39.00 40.48
N PRO A 311 5.71 -40.11 40.85
CA PRO A 311 6.14 -40.93 41.99
C PRO A 311 7.52 -41.54 41.77
#